data_AF-A0AB73T094-F1
#
_entry.id   AF-A0AB73T094-F1
#
_cell.length_a   1.000
_cell.length_b   1.000
_cell.length_c   1.000
_cell.angle_alpha   90.00
_cell.angle_beta   90.00
_cell.angle_gamma   90.00
#
_symmetry.space_group_name_H-M   'P 1'
#
loop_
_entity.id
_entity.type
_entity.pdbx_description
1 polymer ?
#
loop_
_entity_poly.entity_id
_entity_poly.type
_entity_poly.pdbx_seq_one_letter_code
_entity_poly.pdbx_strand_id
1 'polypeptide(L)'
;MAMIELNHISKEYRTDNIVTPALSNIDLKIEQGEFVSIMGASGSGKTTLLNIVGCMDAPTAGTYLFDGKDLSREKENNLSAIRGKRIAFVFQHFALIGDYTIFENVEMPLIKQSVSKTVRQQKIQSALEAVGIKSLSKKKAAHISGGQKQRVAIARAIACGADVILADEPTGALDSKTGKEIMELFTNLNAEGKTIILITHDRKIAEYAKRLITIQDGRILSDEAISKNNLAFSCTKYAFYAYGLQGK
;
A
#
# COMPACT_ATOMS: atom_id res chain seq x y z
N MET A 1 20.35 -1.81 3.15
CA MET A 1 20.19 -0.45 3.73
C MET A 1 18.71 -0.18 3.60
N ALA A 2 18.05 0.09 4.73
CA ALA A 2 16.60 0.20 4.76
C ALA A 2 16.12 1.34 3.86
N MET A 3 15.11 1.05 3.04
CA MET A 3 14.48 2.03 2.16
C MET A 3 13.49 2.89 2.94
N ILE A 4 12.78 2.30 3.91
CA ILE A 4 11.86 2.98 4.83
C ILE A 4 12.34 2.72 6.25
N GLU A 5 12.57 3.77 7.01
CA GLU A 5 12.87 3.69 8.44
C GLU A 5 11.96 4.63 9.23
N LEU A 6 11.16 4.05 10.12
CA LEU A 6 10.31 4.75 11.07
C LEU A 6 10.95 4.59 12.44
N ASN A 7 11.28 5.71 13.08
CA ASN A 7 11.87 5.73 14.42
C ASN A 7 10.94 6.51 15.35
N HIS A 8 10.40 5.84 16.36
CA HIS A 8 9.51 6.39 17.38
C HIS A 8 8.29 7.15 16.81
N ILE A 9 7.73 6.68 15.70
CA ILE A 9 6.61 7.36 15.03
C ILE A 9 5.36 7.31 15.90
N SER A 10 4.81 8.49 16.19
CA SER A 10 3.52 8.64 16.87
C SER A 10 2.61 9.57 16.08
N LYS A 11 1.32 9.29 16.11
CA LYS A 11 0.30 10.09 15.44
C LYS A 11 -0.90 10.28 16.35
N GLU A 12 -1.23 11.53 16.57
CA GLU A 12 -2.43 11.97 17.28
C GLU A 12 -3.29 12.78 16.31
N TYR A 13 -4.59 12.47 16.27
CA TYR A 13 -5.57 13.34 15.63
C TYR A 13 -6.21 14.22 16.70
N ARG A 14 -6.30 15.52 16.40
CA ARG A 14 -6.88 16.53 17.29
C ARG A 14 -8.12 17.11 16.62
N THR A 15 -9.28 16.90 17.24
CA THR A 15 -10.54 17.49 16.80
C THR A 15 -11.16 18.17 18.01
N ASP A 16 -11.37 19.48 17.92
CA ASP A 16 -11.84 20.33 19.02
C ASP A 16 -11.05 20.10 20.32
N ASN A 17 -11.65 19.38 21.27
CA ASN A 17 -11.08 19.08 22.60
C ASN A 17 -10.70 17.61 22.79
N ILE A 18 -10.79 16.78 21.75
CA ILE A 18 -10.48 15.35 21.82
C ILE A 18 -9.16 15.09 21.10
N VAL A 19 -8.23 14.47 21.83
CA VAL A 19 -6.98 13.93 21.28
C VAL A 19 -7.14 12.42 21.16
N THR A 20 -7.08 11.91 19.94
CA THR A 20 -7.16 10.47 19.67
C THR A 20 -5.80 9.97 19.19
N PRO A 21 -5.08 9.17 20.00
CA PRO A 21 -3.83 8.55 19.56
C PRO A 21 -4.14 7.44 18.55
N ALA A 22 -3.61 7.57 17.35
CA ALA A 22 -3.77 6.60 16.27
C ALA A 22 -2.55 5.69 16.12
N LEU A 23 -1.35 6.21 16.40
CA LEU A 23 -0.08 5.46 16.46
C LEU A 23 0.72 5.90 17.66
N SER A 24 1.39 4.95 18.31
CA SER A 24 2.18 5.17 19.52
C SER A 24 3.53 4.47 19.39
N ASN A 25 4.61 5.24 19.23
CA ASN A 25 5.99 4.76 19.24
C ASN A 25 6.24 3.57 18.29
N ILE A 26 5.94 3.74 17.02
CA ILE A 26 6.19 2.76 15.96
C ILE A 26 7.66 2.84 15.53
N ASP A 27 8.37 1.74 15.70
CA ASP A 27 9.70 1.49 15.16
C ASP A 27 9.60 0.43 14.07
N LEU A 28 9.98 0.76 12.83
CA LEU A 28 9.84 -0.13 11.68
C LEU A 28 10.91 0.14 10.63
N LYS A 29 11.52 -0.93 10.12
CA LYS A 29 12.44 -0.87 8.98
C LYS A 29 11.98 -1.81 7.87
N ILE A 30 11.96 -1.32 6.64
CA ILE A 30 11.62 -2.11 5.45
C ILE A 30 12.74 -1.91 4.43
N GLU A 31 13.37 -3.01 4.02
CA GLU A 31 14.42 -3.00 3.00
C GLU A 31 13.82 -2.90 1.59
N GLN A 32 14.63 -2.44 0.65
CA GLN A 32 14.24 -2.41 -0.77
C GLN A 32 13.92 -3.82 -1.29
N GLY A 33 12.81 -3.96 -2.02
CA GLY A 33 12.37 -5.23 -2.59
C GLY A 33 11.68 -6.17 -1.60
N GLU A 34 11.39 -5.72 -0.37
CA GLU A 34 10.56 -6.50 0.55
C GLU A 34 9.08 -6.52 0.12
N PHE A 35 8.42 -7.66 0.36
CA PHE A 35 6.97 -7.76 0.34
C PHE A 35 6.49 -8.00 1.77
N VAL A 36 5.88 -6.99 2.36
CA VAL A 36 5.41 -6.94 3.74
C VAL A 36 3.89 -6.85 3.77
N SER A 37 3.25 -7.68 4.60
CA SER A 37 1.84 -7.57 4.94
C SER A 37 1.68 -6.96 6.34
N ILE A 38 0.69 -6.10 6.51
CA ILE A 38 0.32 -5.47 7.79
C ILE A 38 -1.12 -5.86 8.12
N MET A 39 -1.30 -6.60 9.21
CA MET A 39 -2.59 -7.06 9.71
C MET A 39 -2.93 -6.42 11.06
N GLY A 40 -4.21 -6.47 11.46
CA GLY A 40 -4.70 -5.92 12.72
C GLY A 40 -6.19 -5.61 12.67
N ALA A 41 -6.82 -5.45 13.82
CA ALA A 41 -8.24 -5.13 13.92
C ALA A 41 -8.60 -3.77 13.28
N SER A 42 -9.88 -3.54 12.98
CA SER A 42 -10.34 -2.21 12.58
C SER A 42 -10.01 -1.19 13.67
N GLY A 43 -9.57 0.00 13.29
CA GLY A 43 -9.13 1.04 14.23
C GLY A 43 -7.74 0.86 14.84
N SER A 44 -7.01 -0.22 14.52
CA SER A 44 -5.68 -0.45 15.12
C SER A 44 -4.57 0.50 14.66
N GLY A 45 -4.82 1.36 13.66
CA GLY A 45 -3.85 2.34 13.15
C GLY A 45 -3.16 1.96 11.82
N LYS A 46 -3.53 0.83 11.19
CA LYS A 46 -2.92 0.38 9.91
C LYS A 46 -2.98 1.45 8.80
N THR A 47 -4.17 1.98 8.51
CA THR A 47 -4.35 3.00 7.48
C THR A 47 -3.59 4.27 7.81
N THR A 48 -3.53 4.66 9.09
CA THR A 48 -2.71 5.79 9.56
C THR A 48 -1.22 5.57 9.27
N LEU A 49 -0.71 4.38 9.57
CA LEU A 49 0.67 4.00 9.26
C LEU A 49 0.93 4.05 7.75
N LEU A 50 0.04 3.47 6.94
CA LEU A 50 0.17 3.47 5.49
C LEU A 50 0.16 4.89 4.91
N ASN A 51 -0.68 5.77 5.44
CA ASN A 51 -0.75 7.16 5.02
C ASN A 51 0.54 7.92 5.36
N ILE A 52 1.15 7.66 6.52
CA ILE A 52 2.44 8.26 6.90
C ILE A 52 3.56 7.75 5.98
N VAL A 53 3.67 6.43 5.80
CA VAL A 53 4.65 5.83 4.88
C VAL A 53 4.48 6.38 3.47
N GLY A 54 3.23 6.51 3.02
CA GLY A 54 2.89 7.06 1.72
C GLY A 54 2.92 8.57 1.62
N CYS A 55 3.41 9.28 2.64
CA CYS A 55 3.52 10.73 2.68
C CYS A 55 2.18 11.47 2.46
N MET A 56 1.04 10.81 2.70
CA MET A 56 -0.30 11.43 2.65
C MET A 56 -0.65 12.13 3.97
N ASP A 57 0.04 11.75 5.04
CA ASP A 57 -0.07 12.36 6.36
C ASP A 57 1.33 12.47 6.97
N ALA A 58 1.51 13.38 7.93
CA ALA A 58 2.77 13.57 8.66
C ALA A 58 2.64 13.02 10.09
N PRO A 59 3.71 12.43 10.65
CA PRO A 59 3.70 12.01 12.04
C PRO A 59 3.61 13.22 12.98
N THR A 60 2.99 13.04 14.15
CA THR A 60 2.98 14.07 15.21
C THR A 60 4.33 14.12 15.93
N ALA A 61 4.99 12.97 16.08
CA ALA A 61 6.33 12.83 16.64
C ALA A 61 7.08 11.66 16.00
N GLY A 62 8.41 11.65 16.13
CA GLY A 62 9.29 10.64 15.55
C GLY A 62 9.88 11.05 14.20
N THR A 63 10.73 10.17 13.65
CA THR A 63 11.51 10.41 12.43
C THR A 63 11.17 9.37 11.37
N TYR A 64 10.77 9.81 10.18
CA TYR A 64 10.57 8.98 9.00
C TYR A 64 11.69 9.26 8.00
N LEU A 65 12.55 8.27 7.76
CA LEU A 65 13.55 8.30 6.70
C LEU A 65 13.08 7.48 5.50
N PHE A 66 13.21 8.05 4.30
CA PHE A 66 13.03 7.37 3.03
C PHE A 66 14.32 7.46 2.22
N ASP A 67 14.99 6.32 2.02
CA ASP A 67 16.38 6.23 1.52
C ASP A 67 17.33 7.19 2.24
N GLY A 68 17.28 7.18 3.57
CA GLY A 68 18.10 8.03 4.43
C GLY A 68 17.70 9.51 4.45
N LYS A 69 16.71 9.95 3.65
CA LYS A 69 16.20 11.32 3.69
C LYS A 69 15.06 11.45 4.71
N ASP A 70 15.19 12.38 5.66
CA ASP A 70 14.12 12.70 6.61
C ASP A 70 12.93 13.39 5.92
N LEU A 71 11.76 12.77 6.05
CA LEU A 71 10.48 13.24 5.52
C LEU A 71 9.51 13.72 6.63
N SER A 72 9.85 13.59 7.91
CA SER A 72 8.94 13.91 9.04
C SER A 72 8.45 15.35 9.05
N ARG A 73 9.26 16.29 8.54
CA ARG A 73 8.98 17.73 8.52
C ARG A 73 9.17 18.35 7.14
N GLU A 74 9.16 17.51 6.10
CA GLU A 74 9.38 17.93 4.73
C GLU A 74 8.19 18.73 4.20
N LYS A 75 8.44 19.66 3.27
CA LYS A 75 7.39 20.50 2.69
C LYS A 75 6.51 19.69 1.75
N GLU A 76 5.22 20.01 1.71
CA GLU A 76 4.22 19.30 0.90
C GLU A 76 4.58 19.20 -0.59
N ASN A 77 5.21 20.23 -1.17
CA ASN A 77 5.67 20.16 -2.57
C ASN A 77 6.69 19.03 -2.81
N ASN A 78 7.58 18.79 -1.86
CA ASN A 78 8.58 17.73 -1.93
C ASN A 78 7.94 16.36 -1.67
N LEU A 79 7.04 16.27 -0.68
CA LEU A 79 6.26 15.06 -0.41
C LEU A 79 5.42 14.66 -1.64
N SER A 80 4.71 15.61 -2.27
CA SER A 80 3.96 15.36 -3.50
C SER A 80 4.85 14.90 -4.66
N ALA A 81 6.10 15.34 -4.75
CA ALA A 81 7.02 14.89 -5.77
C ALA A 81 7.47 13.44 -5.54
N ILE A 82 7.68 13.05 -4.27
CA ILE A 82 7.99 11.67 -3.87
C ILE A 82 6.78 10.76 -4.17
N ARG A 83 5.57 11.13 -3.76
CA ARG A 83 4.32 10.40 -4.09
C ARG A 83 4.08 10.30 -5.60
N GLY A 84 4.51 11.30 -6.36
CA GLY A 84 4.35 11.29 -7.81
C GLY A 84 5.31 10.35 -8.55
N LYS A 85 6.43 9.95 -7.93
CA LYS A 85 7.55 9.27 -8.62
C LYS A 85 7.97 7.94 -7.99
N ARG A 86 7.91 7.84 -6.67
CA ARG A 86 8.57 6.78 -5.90
C ARG A 86 7.60 5.93 -5.09
N ILE A 87 6.47 6.49 -4.66
CA ILE A 87 5.49 5.78 -3.84
C ILE A 87 4.12 5.85 -4.51
N ALA A 88 3.48 4.71 -4.75
CA ALA A 88 2.15 4.66 -5.34
C ALA A 88 1.16 3.91 -4.45
N PHE A 89 -0.07 4.41 -4.40
CA PHE A 89 -1.17 3.76 -3.68
C PHE A 89 -2.06 2.93 -4.61
N VAL A 90 -2.52 1.80 -4.08
CA VAL A 90 -3.52 0.92 -4.66
C VAL A 90 -4.59 0.65 -3.61
N PHE A 91 -5.73 1.33 -3.72
CA PHE A 91 -6.81 1.27 -2.74
C PHE A 91 -7.88 0.24 -3.12
N GLN A 92 -8.59 -0.30 -2.12
CA GLN A 92 -9.77 -1.16 -2.30
C GLN A 92 -10.85 -0.54 -3.19
N HIS A 93 -11.07 0.77 -3.07
CA HIS A 93 -12.06 1.51 -3.85
C HIS A 93 -11.50 2.02 -5.20
N PHE A 94 -10.34 1.52 -5.63
CA PHE A 94 -9.63 1.82 -6.88
C PHE A 94 -9.11 3.26 -7.03
N ALA A 95 -9.76 4.25 -6.40
CA ALA A 95 -9.48 5.67 -6.50
C ALA A 95 -9.35 6.16 -7.96
N LEU A 96 -10.25 5.71 -8.85
CA LEU A 96 -10.29 6.11 -10.26
C LEU A 96 -11.33 7.20 -10.49
N ILE A 97 -11.06 8.09 -11.44
CA ILE A 97 -12.03 9.08 -11.90
C ILE A 97 -12.92 8.40 -12.96
N GLY A 98 -14.20 8.21 -12.63
CA GLY A 98 -15.13 7.39 -13.43
C GLY A 98 -15.31 7.87 -14.87
N ASP A 99 -15.35 9.19 -15.07
CA ASP A 99 -15.54 9.81 -16.38
C ASP A 99 -14.30 9.81 -17.27
N TYR A 100 -13.13 9.56 -16.69
CA TYR A 100 -11.87 9.52 -17.41
C TYR A 100 -11.69 8.14 -18.03
N THR A 101 -11.04 8.11 -19.18
CA THR A 101 -10.56 6.89 -19.81
C THR A 101 -9.52 6.20 -18.93
N ILE A 102 -9.29 4.91 -19.19
CA ILE A 102 -8.20 4.17 -18.55
C ILE A 102 -6.86 4.85 -18.83
N PHE A 103 -6.63 5.30 -20.07
CA PHE A 103 -5.43 6.05 -20.43
C PHE A 103 -5.23 7.28 -19.54
N GLU A 104 -6.26 8.13 -19.43
CA GLU A 104 -6.21 9.37 -18.63
C GLU A 104 -5.99 9.08 -17.14
N ASN A 105 -6.64 8.04 -16.60
CA ASN A 105 -6.40 7.61 -15.21
C ASN A 105 -4.94 7.20 -14.97
N VAL A 106 -4.32 6.48 -15.91
CA VAL A 106 -2.89 6.09 -15.83
C VAL A 106 -1.96 7.28 -16.07
N GLU A 107 -2.41 8.28 -16.80
CA GLU A 107 -1.65 9.50 -17.10
C GLU A 107 -1.47 10.42 -15.88
N MET A 108 -2.45 10.50 -15.00
CA MET A 108 -2.50 11.46 -13.88
C MET A 108 -1.17 11.63 -13.11
N PRO A 109 -0.49 10.57 -12.61
CA PRO A 109 0.76 10.74 -11.88
C PRO A 109 1.90 11.29 -12.76
N LEU A 110 1.88 11.04 -14.07
CA LEU A 110 2.92 11.48 -15.00
C LEU A 110 2.84 12.97 -15.34
N ILE A 111 1.67 13.59 -15.20
CA ILE A 111 1.49 15.03 -15.44
C ILE A 111 2.43 15.84 -14.55
N LYS A 112 2.58 15.44 -13.28
CA LYS A 112 3.46 16.09 -12.30
C LYS A 112 4.95 15.77 -12.47
N GLN A 113 5.31 14.80 -13.33
CA GLN A 113 6.70 14.43 -13.57
C GLN A 113 7.38 15.23 -14.69
N SER A 114 6.65 16.13 -15.36
CA SER A 114 7.14 16.92 -16.51
C SER A 114 7.76 16.06 -17.63
N VAL A 115 7.26 14.83 -17.80
CA VAL A 115 7.69 13.95 -18.90
C VAL A 115 7.05 14.38 -20.22
N SER A 116 7.81 14.26 -21.31
CA SER A 116 7.32 14.57 -22.66
C SER A 116 6.13 13.70 -23.05
N LYS A 117 5.28 14.20 -23.93
CA LYS A 117 4.06 13.49 -24.38
C LYS A 117 4.36 12.09 -24.94
N THR A 118 5.43 11.97 -25.73
CA THR A 118 5.84 10.70 -26.35
C THR A 118 6.26 9.67 -25.28
N VAL A 119 7.12 10.06 -24.35
CA VAL A 119 7.57 9.18 -23.25
C VAL A 119 6.39 8.79 -22.36
N ARG A 120 5.49 9.73 -22.10
CA ARG A 120 4.28 9.49 -21.32
C ARG A 120 3.38 8.42 -21.96
N GLN A 121 3.11 8.55 -23.25
CA GLN A 121 2.33 7.57 -24.00
C GLN A 121 2.97 6.18 -23.95
N GLN A 122 4.29 6.09 -24.14
CA GLN A 122 5.02 4.82 -24.05
C GLN A 122 4.88 4.18 -22.66
N LYS A 123 5.16 4.94 -21.59
CA LYS A 123 5.02 4.47 -20.21
C LYS A 123 3.61 3.93 -19.90
N ILE A 124 2.58 4.68 -20.32
CA ILE A 124 1.19 4.27 -20.10
C ILE A 124 0.87 2.97 -20.85
N GLN A 125 1.25 2.87 -22.13
CA GLN A 125 0.96 1.68 -22.92
C GLN A 125 1.68 0.44 -22.39
N SER A 126 2.95 0.56 -22.02
CA SER A 126 3.71 -0.52 -21.39
C SER A 126 3.12 -0.95 -20.05
N ALA A 127 2.68 0.00 -19.21
CA ALA A 127 2.03 -0.33 -17.94
C ALA A 127 0.68 -1.04 -18.11
N LEU A 128 -0.14 -0.59 -19.07
CA LEU A 128 -1.42 -1.24 -19.39
C LEU A 128 -1.23 -2.64 -20.00
N GLU A 129 -0.14 -2.85 -20.72
CA GLU A 129 0.26 -4.16 -21.26
C GLU A 129 0.69 -5.10 -20.13
N ALA A 130 1.54 -4.63 -19.22
CA ALA A 130 2.03 -5.41 -18.09
C ALA A 130 0.89 -5.96 -17.19
N VAL A 131 -0.22 -5.23 -17.09
CA VAL A 131 -1.38 -5.67 -16.31
C VAL A 131 -2.52 -6.24 -17.17
N GLY A 132 -2.29 -6.44 -18.48
CA GLY A 132 -3.17 -7.19 -19.37
C GLY A 132 -4.45 -6.48 -19.83
N ILE A 133 -4.49 -5.14 -19.82
CA ILE A 133 -5.70 -4.34 -20.15
C ILE A 133 -5.47 -3.28 -21.23
N LYS A 134 -4.37 -3.37 -21.98
CA LYS A 134 -4.02 -2.43 -23.07
C LYS A 134 -5.16 -2.17 -24.05
N SER A 135 -5.92 -3.20 -24.42
CA SER A 135 -7.07 -3.08 -25.33
C SER A 135 -8.21 -2.22 -24.79
N LEU A 136 -8.27 -2.01 -23.47
CA LEU A 136 -9.29 -1.21 -22.80
C LEU A 136 -8.91 0.26 -22.63
N SER A 137 -7.71 0.67 -23.08
CA SER A 137 -7.13 2.01 -22.85
C SER A 137 -8.10 3.18 -23.08
N LYS A 138 -8.98 3.09 -24.08
CA LYS A 138 -9.95 4.15 -24.43
C LYS A 138 -11.29 4.06 -23.70
N LYS A 139 -11.57 2.99 -22.94
CA LYS A 139 -12.81 2.86 -22.18
C LYS A 139 -12.78 3.77 -20.97
N LYS A 140 -13.95 4.30 -20.58
CA LYS A 140 -14.13 5.02 -19.32
C LYS A 140 -14.03 4.06 -18.13
N ALA A 141 -13.46 4.53 -17.02
CA ALA A 141 -13.32 3.73 -15.80
C ALA A 141 -14.69 3.29 -15.23
N ALA A 142 -15.76 4.07 -15.45
CA ALA A 142 -17.11 3.69 -15.07
C ALA A 142 -17.64 2.41 -15.76
N HIS A 143 -17.08 2.03 -16.94
CA HIS A 143 -17.60 0.97 -17.80
C HIS A 143 -16.78 -0.33 -17.78
N ILE A 144 -15.96 -0.54 -16.75
CA ILE A 144 -15.10 -1.73 -16.59
C ILE A 144 -15.34 -2.41 -15.24
N SER A 145 -14.98 -3.70 -15.16
CA SER A 145 -15.17 -4.50 -13.94
C SER A 145 -14.25 -4.05 -12.80
N GLY A 146 -14.57 -4.44 -11.55
CA GLY A 146 -13.71 -4.15 -10.39
C GLY A 146 -12.27 -4.65 -10.55
N GLY A 147 -12.09 -5.88 -11.06
CA GLY A 147 -10.75 -6.42 -11.35
C GLY A 147 -9.99 -5.60 -12.39
N GLN A 148 -10.67 -5.13 -13.44
CA GLN A 148 -10.07 -4.24 -14.43
C GLN A 148 -9.71 -2.89 -13.79
N LYS A 149 -10.57 -2.32 -12.94
CA LYS A 149 -10.25 -1.08 -12.19
C LYS A 149 -9.02 -1.25 -11.30
N GLN A 150 -8.88 -2.40 -10.64
CA GLN A 150 -7.70 -2.70 -9.83
C GLN A 150 -6.44 -2.80 -10.67
N ARG A 151 -6.52 -3.45 -11.85
CA ARG A 151 -5.42 -3.48 -12.84
C ARG A 151 -5.05 -2.07 -13.31
N VAL A 152 -6.00 -1.15 -13.50
CA VAL A 152 -5.72 0.27 -13.80
C VAL A 152 -4.98 0.94 -12.64
N ALA A 153 -5.38 0.69 -11.39
CA ALA A 153 -4.70 1.23 -10.22
C ALA A 153 -3.24 0.76 -10.14
N ILE A 154 -2.97 -0.52 -10.43
CA ILE A 154 -1.62 -1.09 -10.50
C ILE A 154 -0.84 -0.51 -11.70
N ALA A 155 -1.47 -0.33 -12.87
CA ALA A 155 -0.84 0.33 -14.01
C ALA A 155 -0.38 1.76 -13.68
N ARG A 156 -1.10 2.52 -12.85
CA ARG A 156 -0.63 3.84 -12.39
C ARG A 156 0.70 3.75 -11.64
N ALA A 157 0.83 2.77 -10.74
CA ALA A 157 2.04 2.54 -9.96
C ALA A 157 3.24 2.16 -10.87
N ILE A 158 2.99 1.30 -11.86
CA ILE A 158 4.01 0.90 -12.85
C ILE A 158 4.40 2.10 -13.72
N ALA A 159 3.43 2.81 -14.28
CA ALA A 159 3.67 3.90 -15.21
C ALA A 159 4.48 5.05 -14.59
N CYS A 160 4.18 5.41 -13.34
CA CYS A 160 4.92 6.46 -12.63
C CYS A 160 6.33 6.04 -12.22
N GLY A 161 6.63 4.73 -12.28
CA GLY A 161 7.93 4.17 -11.93
C GLY A 161 8.12 3.98 -10.43
N ALA A 162 7.04 3.83 -9.66
CA ALA A 162 7.11 3.73 -8.20
C ALA A 162 8.06 2.62 -7.75
N ASP A 163 8.85 2.91 -6.72
CA ASP A 163 9.73 1.96 -6.03
C ASP A 163 8.95 1.18 -4.97
N VAL A 164 8.00 1.86 -4.32
CA VAL A 164 7.13 1.34 -3.26
C VAL A 164 5.68 1.35 -3.71
N ILE A 165 5.00 0.22 -3.56
CA ILE A 165 3.56 0.10 -3.79
C ILE A 165 2.87 -0.16 -2.46
N LEU A 166 2.01 0.76 -2.07
CA LEU A 166 1.19 0.71 -0.87
C LEU A 166 -0.20 0.24 -1.25
N ALA A 167 -0.58 -0.96 -0.81
CA ALA A 167 -1.86 -1.56 -1.15
C ALA A 167 -2.76 -1.64 0.09
N ASP A 168 -3.89 -0.93 0.07
CA ASP A 168 -4.87 -0.94 1.16
C ASP A 168 -6.07 -1.79 0.74
N GLU A 169 -6.17 -3.00 1.29
CA GLU A 169 -7.26 -3.95 1.04
C GLU A 169 -7.52 -4.20 -0.47
N PRO A 170 -6.47 -4.45 -1.31
CA PRO A 170 -6.58 -4.38 -2.76
C PRO A 170 -7.50 -5.44 -3.40
N THR A 171 -7.85 -6.49 -2.65
CA THR A 171 -8.73 -7.58 -3.11
C THR A 171 -10.07 -7.60 -2.42
N GLY A 172 -10.31 -6.72 -1.43
CA GLY A 172 -11.52 -6.76 -0.59
C GLY A 172 -12.84 -6.50 -1.33
N ALA A 173 -12.78 -5.99 -2.56
CA ALA A 173 -13.94 -5.75 -3.42
C ALA A 173 -14.02 -6.68 -4.64
N LEU A 174 -13.21 -7.76 -4.67
CA LEU A 174 -13.06 -8.64 -5.83
C LEU A 174 -13.49 -10.07 -5.48
N ASP A 175 -13.95 -10.82 -6.49
CA ASP A 175 -14.13 -12.27 -6.35
C ASP A 175 -12.80 -12.99 -6.15
N SER A 176 -12.82 -14.21 -5.62
CA SER A 176 -11.61 -14.96 -5.23
C SER A 176 -10.67 -15.24 -6.40
N LYS A 177 -11.19 -15.49 -7.60
CA LYS A 177 -10.37 -15.74 -8.79
C LYS A 177 -9.66 -14.45 -9.21
N THR A 178 -10.40 -13.37 -9.35
CA THR A 178 -9.83 -12.06 -9.69
C THR A 178 -8.85 -11.59 -8.62
N GLY A 179 -9.17 -11.78 -7.33
CA GLY A 179 -8.29 -11.45 -6.21
C GLY A 179 -6.95 -12.18 -6.30
N LYS A 180 -6.95 -13.48 -6.63
CA LYS A 180 -5.72 -14.24 -6.85
C LYS A 180 -4.87 -13.67 -7.99
N GLU A 181 -5.48 -13.36 -9.13
CA GLU A 181 -4.77 -12.75 -10.27
C GLU A 181 -4.12 -11.41 -9.90
N ILE A 182 -4.79 -10.60 -9.06
CA ILE A 182 -4.23 -9.34 -8.54
C ILE A 182 -3.04 -9.59 -7.62
N MET A 183 -3.11 -10.60 -6.76
CA MET A 183 -1.99 -10.96 -5.88
C MET A 183 -0.80 -11.53 -6.65
N GLU A 184 -1.04 -12.26 -7.74
CA GLU A 184 0.00 -12.71 -8.66
C GLU A 184 0.72 -11.52 -9.34
N LEU A 185 -0.02 -10.47 -9.73
CA LEU A 185 0.60 -9.24 -10.24
C LEU A 185 1.52 -8.58 -9.20
N PHE A 186 1.08 -8.45 -7.95
CA PHE A 186 1.96 -7.93 -6.89
C PHE A 186 3.18 -8.82 -6.68
N THR A 187 3.01 -10.13 -6.67
CA THR A 187 4.13 -11.08 -6.52
C THR A 187 5.16 -10.91 -7.64
N ASN A 188 4.71 -10.74 -8.89
CA ASN A 188 5.59 -10.50 -10.03
C ASN A 188 6.32 -9.15 -9.92
N LEU A 189 5.62 -8.08 -9.57
CA LEU A 189 6.23 -6.78 -9.34
C LEU A 189 7.28 -6.81 -8.22
N ASN A 190 7.02 -7.57 -7.15
CA ASN A 190 8.02 -7.77 -6.09
C ASN A 190 9.25 -8.54 -6.60
N ALA A 191 9.04 -9.58 -7.42
CA ALA A 191 10.13 -10.32 -8.04
C ALA A 191 10.98 -9.45 -8.98
N GLU A 192 10.38 -8.42 -9.59
CA GLU A 192 11.08 -7.38 -10.36
C GLU A 192 11.81 -6.33 -9.48
N GLY A 193 11.76 -6.47 -8.16
CA GLY A 193 12.48 -5.63 -7.20
C GLY A 193 11.66 -4.47 -6.61
N LYS A 194 10.35 -4.41 -6.85
CA LYS A 194 9.46 -3.43 -6.19
C LYS A 194 9.25 -3.79 -4.72
N THR A 195 9.27 -2.79 -3.86
CA THR A 195 8.86 -2.95 -2.45
C THR A 195 7.34 -2.89 -2.38
N ILE A 196 6.70 -3.82 -1.68
CA ILE A 196 5.24 -3.88 -1.55
C ILE A 196 4.87 -3.91 -0.08
N ILE A 197 3.97 -3.01 0.32
CA ILE A 197 3.39 -2.97 1.65
C ILE A 197 1.89 -3.13 1.50
N LEU A 198 1.35 -4.23 2.04
CA LEU A 198 -0.03 -4.64 1.87
C LEU A 198 -0.78 -4.62 3.19
N ILE A 199 -1.85 -3.85 3.30
CA ILE A 199 -2.81 -3.95 4.39
C ILE A 199 -3.92 -4.91 4.00
N THR A 200 -4.23 -5.83 4.90
CA THR A 200 -5.39 -6.71 4.76
C THR A 200 -5.83 -7.25 6.12
N HIS A 201 -7.10 -7.64 6.24
CA HIS A 201 -7.60 -8.47 7.33
C HIS A 201 -7.69 -9.96 6.96
N ASP A 202 -7.48 -10.33 5.68
CA ASP A 202 -7.51 -11.73 5.23
C ASP A 202 -6.11 -12.36 5.35
N ARG A 203 -6.02 -13.40 6.18
CA ARG A 203 -4.77 -14.14 6.38
C ARG A 203 -4.23 -14.77 5.10
N LYS A 204 -5.09 -15.30 4.23
CA LYS A 204 -4.67 -15.95 2.97
C LYS A 204 -4.06 -14.94 2.01
N ILE A 205 -4.53 -13.70 2.06
CA ILE A 205 -3.96 -12.59 1.27
C ILE A 205 -2.64 -12.12 1.88
N ALA A 206 -2.56 -12.04 3.21
CA ALA A 206 -1.34 -11.66 3.90
C ALA A 206 -0.17 -12.62 3.63
N GLU A 207 -0.46 -13.91 3.43
CA GLU A 207 0.52 -14.98 3.15
C GLU A 207 1.22 -14.88 1.78
N TYR A 208 0.79 -13.99 0.88
CA TYR A 208 1.56 -13.69 -0.33
C TYR A 208 2.84 -12.90 -0.04
N ALA A 209 2.89 -12.19 1.10
CA ALA A 209 4.09 -11.51 1.56
C ALA A 209 5.12 -12.47 2.16
N LYS A 210 6.35 -12.00 2.33
CA LYS A 210 7.43 -12.76 3.00
C LYS A 210 7.56 -12.41 4.48
N ARG A 211 6.95 -11.30 4.91
CA ARG A 211 7.00 -10.76 6.26
C ARG A 211 5.61 -10.27 6.65
N LEU A 212 5.22 -10.54 7.88
CA LEU A 212 3.96 -10.13 8.46
C LEU A 212 4.20 -9.26 9.69
N ILE A 213 3.59 -8.09 9.69
CA ILE A 213 3.53 -7.19 10.83
C ILE A 213 2.10 -7.18 11.36
N THR A 214 1.95 -7.35 12.67
CA THR A 214 0.65 -7.24 13.34
C THR A 214 0.60 -5.95 14.13
N ILE A 215 -0.42 -5.14 13.92
CA ILE A 215 -0.64 -3.87 14.63
C ILE A 215 -1.89 -3.98 15.51
N GLN A 216 -1.75 -3.57 16.76
CA GLN A 216 -2.81 -3.48 17.74
C GLN A 216 -2.71 -2.16 18.50
N ASP A 217 -3.83 -1.45 18.64
CA ASP A 217 -3.94 -0.20 19.43
C ASP A 217 -2.83 0.82 19.15
N GLY A 218 -2.51 1.00 17.87
CA GLY A 218 -1.49 1.94 17.40
C GLY A 218 -0.03 1.50 17.61
N ARG A 219 0.21 0.24 17.98
CA ARG A 219 1.55 -0.32 18.23
C ARG A 219 1.81 -1.58 17.40
N ILE A 220 3.07 -1.84 17.06
CA ILE A 220 3.46 -3.12 16.47
C ILE A 220 3.46 -4.16 17.59
N LEU A 221 2.63 -5.19 17.45
CA LEU A 221 2.53 -6.32 18.35
C LEU A 221 3.54 -7.41 17.98
N SER A 222 3.67 -7.71 16.68
CA SER A 222 4.63 -8.68 16.18
C SER A 222 5.11 -8.32 14.78
N ASP A 223 6.31 -8.83 14.45
CA ASP A 223 6.98 -8.65 13.18
C ASP A 223 7.75 -9.93 12.86
N GLU A 224 7.19 -10.74 11.95
CA GLU A 224 7.57 -12.13 11.76
C GLU A 224 7.78 -12.45 10.27
N ALA A 225 8.80 -13.25 9.97
CA ALA A 225 8.94 -13.84 8.64
C ALA A 225 7.84 -14.90 8.41
N ILE A 226 7.21 -14.87 7.23
CA ILE A 226 6.24 -15.89 6.83
C ILE A 226 7.01 -17.11 6.30
N SER A 227 7.15 -18.12 7.15
CA SER A 227 7.67 -19.44 6.78
C SER A 227 6.54 -20.34 6.28
N LYS A 228 6.73 -21.01 5.13
CA LYS A 228 5.81 -22.04 4.63
C LYS A 228 5.61 -23.21 5.61
N ASN A 229 6.45 -23.37 6.64
CA ASN A 229 6.30 -24.41 7.66
C ASN A 229 5.44 -24.01 8.88
N ASN A 230 5.07 -22.73 9.04
CA ASN A 230 4.24 -22.26 10.16
C ASN A 230 2.71 -22.37 9.92
N LEU A 231 2.30 -23.07 8.87
CA LEU A 231 0.92 -23.18 8.39
C LEU A 231 -0.06 -23.87 9.38
N ALA A 232 0.45 -24.57 10.41
CA ALA A 232 -0.39 -25.35 11.33
C ALA A 232 -0.48 -24.77 12.76
N PHE A 233 0.43 -23.90 13.20
CA PHE A 233 0.56 -23.53 14.63
C PHE A 233 -0.16 -22.23 15.05
N SER A 234 -0.68 -21.45 14.10
CA SER A 234 -1.22 -20.11 14.37
C SER A 234 -2.75 -20.04 14.53
N CYS A 235 -3.47 -21.16 14.33
CA CYS A 235 -4.94 -21.16 14.40
C CYS A 235 -5.44 -20.89 15.83
N THR A 236 -4.67 -21.28 16.85
CA THR A 236 -5.10 -21.20 18.26
C THR A 236 -4.78 -19.87 18.92
N LYS A 237 -3.74 -19.13 18.50
CA LYS A 237 -3.40 -17.85 19.14
C LYS A 237 -4.30 -16.69 18.68
N TYR A 238 -4.66 -16.61 17.39
CA TYR A 238 -5.44 -15.48 16.87
C TYR A 238 -6.95 -15.59 17.12
N ALA A 239 -7.49 -16.80 17.26
CA ALA A 239 -8.89 -17.00 17.65
C ALA A 239 -9.21 -16.42 19.04
N PHE A 240 -8.23 -16.38 19.96
CA PHE A 240 -8.40 -15.74 21.26
C PHE A 240 -8.44 -14.21 21.18
N TYR A 241 -7.68 -13.59 20.26
CA TYR A 241 -7.64 -12.14 20.11
C TYR A 241 -8.83 -11.56 19.33
N ALA A 242 -9.41 -12.32 18.39
CA ALA A 242 -10.57 -11.87 17.61
C ALA A 242 -11.90 -11.91 18.40
N TYR A 243 -11.99 -12.71 19.48
CA TYR A 243 -13.24 -12.95 20.22
C TYR A 243 -13.28 -12.43 21.65
N GLY A 244 -12.25 -11.72 22.14
CA GLY A 244 -12.33 -11.03 23.43
C GLY A 244 -12.68 -11.92 24.63
N LEU A 245 -12.35 -13.21 24.58
CA LEU A 245 -12.56 -14.10 25.73
C LEU A 245 -11.39 -13.94 26.69
N GLN A 246 -11.60 -13.12 27.72
CA GLN A 246 -10.78 -13.11 28.93
C GLN A 246 -10.80 -14.51 29.55
N GLY A 247 -9.67 -15.23 29.46
CA GLY A 247 -9.44 -16.44 30.23
C GLY A 247 -9.01 -16.07 31.65
N LYS A 248 -9.84 -16.46 32.63
CA LYS A 248 -9.45 -16.64 34.03
C LYS A 248 -8.53 -17.86 34.17
#